data_AF-A0A9X4QLB6-F1
#
_entry.id   AF-A0A9X4QLB6-F1
#
_cell.length_a   1.000
_cell.length_b   1.000
_cell.length_c   1.000
_cell.angle_alpha   90.00
_cell.angle_beta   90.00
_cell.angle_gamma   90.00
#
_symmetry.space_group_name_H-M   'P 1'
#
loop_
_entity.id
_entity.type
_entity.pdbx_description
1 polymer ?
#
loop_
_entity_poly.entity_id
_entity_poly.type
_entity_poly.pdbx_seq_one_letter_code
_entity_poly.pdbx_strand_id
1 'polypeptide(L)'
;MVAAELHGFSVQRRFSATVLAELHGFSVQRRFSAAVLAELHGFSVQRRFSATVLAELHGFTVQRRISAAVLAELHGFSVQRRFSATVLAELHGFTVQRRISAAVLAELHGFSVQRRISAAVLAELHGFTVQRRISAAVLAELHGFSVQRRISAAVLAELHGFSV
;
A
#
# COMPACT_ATOMS: atom_id res chain seq x y z
N MET A 1 9.26 -20.42 -12.57
CA MET A 1 10.11 -19.74 -13.56
C MET A 1 10.72 -18.54 -12.87
N VAL A 2 12.06 -18.49 -12.80
CA VAL A 2 12.88 -17.33 -12.41
C VAL A 2 13.04 -16.50 -13.68
N ALA A 3 12.77 -15.19 -13.64
CA ALA A 3 13.14 -14.28 -14.72
C ALA A 3 13.95 -13.12 -14.12
N ALA A 4 15.04 -12.78 -14.80
CA ALA A 4 15.95 -11.71 -14.42
C ALA A 4 15.29 -10.35 -14.70
N GLU A 5 14.69 -10.16 -15.87
CA GLU A 5 14.01 -8.92 -16.21
C GLU A 5 12.91 -9.19 -17.24
N LEU A 6 11.80 -8.47 -17.14
CA LEU A 6 10.79 -8.43 -18.20
C LEU A 6 10.32 -6.98 -18.41
N HIS A 7 9.96 -6.65 -19.65
CA HIS A 7 9.64 -5.28 -20.06
C HIS A 7 8.40 -5.20 -20.96
N GLY A 8 7.54 -4.21 -20.73
CA GLY A 8 6.68 -3.63 -21.76
C GLY A 8 5.51 -4.47 -22.28
N PHE A 9 4.87 -5.32 -21.46
CA PHE A 9 3.76 -6.17 -21.94
C PHE A 9 2.42 -5.95 -21.23
N SER A 10 1.36 -6.43 -21.89
CA SER A 10 -0.02 -6.37 -21.39
C SER A 10 -0.64 -7.75 -21.25
N VAL A 11 -1.40 -7.97 -20.17
CA VAL A 11 -2.09 -9.23 -19.90
C VAL A 11 -3.58 -9.00 -19.64
N GLN A 12 -4.42 -9.61 -20.48
CA GLN A 12 -5.87 -9.45 -20.39
C GLN A 12 -6.52 -10.25 -19.26
N ARG A 13 -6.07 -11.49 -19.02
CA ARG A 13 -6.76 -12.41 -18.09
C ARG A 13 -6.01 -12.69 -16.80
N ARG A 14 -4.86 -13.35 -16.87
CA ARG A 14 -4.13 -13.75 -15.67
C ARG A 14 -2.65 -13.79 -15.97
N PHE A 15 -1.87 -13.15 -15.10
CA PHE A 15 -0.44 -13.34 -14.99
C PHE A 15 -0.16 -13.99 -13.64
N SER A 16 0.67 -15.03 -13.62
CA SER A 16 1.08 -15.69 -12.39
C SER A 16 2.52 -16.16 -12.47
N ALA A 17 3.32 -15.86 -11.45
CA ALA A 17 4.72 -16.19 -11.38
C ALA A 17 5.14 -16.57 -9.94
N THR A 18 6.23 -17.33 -9.81
CA THR A 18 6.76 -17.72 -8.50
C THR A 18 7.96 -16.87 -8.10
N VAL A 19 8.86 -16.52 -9.03
CA VAL A 19 10.03 -15.65 -8.75
C VAL A 19 10.26 -14.74 -9.95
N LEU A 20 10.52 -13.46 -9.69
CA LEU A 20 10.89 -12.44 -10.67
C LEU A 20 11.85 -11.48 -9.97
N ALA A 21 12.94 -11.09 -10.64
CA ALA A 21 13.86 -10.08 -10.11
C ALA A 21 13.33 -8.68 -10.45
N GLU A 22 13.26 -8.31 -11.72
CA GLU A 22 12.81 -6.96 -12.10
C GLU A 22 11.70 -6.98 -13.17
N LEU A 23 10.72 -6.07 -13.05
CA LEU A 23 9.70 -5.84 -14.08
C LEU A 23 9.47 -4.33 -14.32
N HIS A 24 9.57 -3.89 -15.58
CA HIS A 24 9.31 -2.49 -15.98
C HIS A 24 8.18 -2.31 -17.01
N GLY A 25 7.20 -1.46 -16.70
CA GLY A 25 6.20 -1.00 -17.67
C GLY A 25 5.14 -2.04 -18.07
N PHE A 26 4.26 -2.42 -17.14
CA PHE A 26 3.31 -3.53 -17.36
C PHE A 26 1.86 -3.11 -17.11
N SER A 27 0.95 -3.78 -17.82
CA SER A 27 -0.49 -3.63 -17.58
C SER A 27 -1.20 -4.97 -17.44
N VAL A 28 -2.05 -5.09 -16.41
CA VAL A 28 -2.87 -6.29 -16.19
C VAL A 28 -4.33 -5.92 -15.96
N GLN A 29 -5.19 -6.38 -16.86
CA GLN A 29 -6.62 -6.04 -16.80
C GLN A 29 -7.36 -6.79 -15.67
N ARG A 30 -7.02 -8.05 -15.42
CA ARG A 30 -7.82 -8.92 -14.54
C ARG A 30 -7.11 -9.38 -13.28
N ARG A 31 -6.04 -10.18 -13.37
CA ARG A 31 -5.37 -10.73 -12.18
C ARG A 31 -3.87 -10.84 -12.38
N PHE A 32 -3.13 -10.23 -11.46
CA PHE A 32 -1.71 -10.48 -11.25
C PHE A 32 -1.54 -11.23 -9.92
N SER A 33 -0.72 -12.28 -9.91
CA SER A 33 -0.43 -13.06 -8.70
C SER A 33 1.03 -13.50 -8.68
N ALA A 34 1.78 -13.16 -7.63
CA ALA A 34 3.18 -13.54 -7.51
C ALA A 34 3.50 -14.08 -6.11
N ALA A 35 4.48 -14.99 -6.00
CA ALA A 35 4.99 -15.43 -4.70
C ALA A 35 6.19 -14.58 -4.24
N VAL A 36 7.13 -14.27 -5.12
CA VAL A 36 8.31 -13.42 -4.83
C VAL A 36 8.52 -12.42 -5.97
N LEU A 37 8.83 -11.18 -5.64
CA LEU A 37 9.23 -10.12 -6.57
C LEU A 37 10.24 -9.19 -5.91
N ALA A 38 11.37 -8.92 -6.57
CA ALA A 38 12.44 -8.09 -6.01
C ALA A 38 12.20 -6.60 -6.27
N GLU A 39 11.93 -6.21 -7.52
CA GLU A 39 11.70 -4.82 -7.88
C GLU A 39 10.65 -4.70 -9.00
N LEU A 40 9.79 -3.69 -8.91
CA LEU A 40 8.74 -3.43 -9.89
C LEU A 40 8.63 -1.95 -10.18
N HIS A 41 8.65 -1.60 -11.46
CA HIS A 41 8.56 -0.21 -11.91
C HIS A 41 7.42 -0.02 -12.91
N GLY A 42 6.57 0.98 -12.66
CA GLY A 42 5.60 1.47 -13.64
C GLY A 42 4.54 0.42 -13.99
N PHE A 43 3.64 0.12 -13.06
CA PHE A 43 2.65 -0.93 -13.21
C PHE A 43 1.22 -0.44 -13.07
N SER A 44 0.33 -1.00 -13.90
CA SER A 44 -1.10 -0.75 -13.81
C SER A 44 -1.90 -2.05 -13.70
N VAL A 45 -2.78 -2.13 -12.69
CA VAL A 45 -3.67 -3.29 -12.50
C VAL A 45 -5.12 -2.84 -12.32
N GLN A 46 -5.98 -3.22 -13.25
CA GLN A 46 -7.38 -2.78 -13.21
C GLN A 46 -8.22 -3.51 -12.16
N ARG A 47 -7.92 -4.79 -11.85
CA ARG A 47 -8.81 -5.60 -10.99
C ARG A 47 -8.17 -6.15 -9.72
N ARG A 48 -7.15 -7.00 -9.82
CA ARG A 48 -6.57 -7.64 -8.63
C ARG A 48 -5.08 -7.83 -8.79
N PHE A 49 -4.33 -7.29 -7.85
CA PHE A 49 -2.94 -7.61 -7.60
C PHE A 49 -2.86 -8.39 -6.30
N SER A 50 -2.10 -9.49 -6.31
CA SER A 50 -1.85 -10.29 -5.11
C SER A 50 -0.40 -10.75 -5.08
N ALA A 51 0.25 -10.60 -3.93
CA ALA A 51 1.63 -11.03 -3.76
C ALA A 51 1.87 -11.57 -2.35
N THR A 52 2.82 -12.50 -2.20
CA THR A 52 3.21 -12.97 -0.87
C THR A 52 4.37 -12.14 -0.33
N VAL A 53 5.46 -12.03 -1.08
CA VAL A 53 6.65 -11.24 -0.72
C VAL A 53 6.95 -10.23 -1.82
N LEU A 54 7.22 -9.00 -1.42
CA LEU A 54 7.74 -7.94 -2.27
C LEU A 54 8.83 -7.16 -1.52
N ALA A 55 9.94 -6.87 -2.20
CA ALA A 55 10.99 -6.01 -1.68
C ALA A 55 10.69 -4.55 -2.06
N GLU A 56 10.75 -4.19 -3.33
CA GLU A 56 10.60 -2.79 -3.75
C GLU A 56 9.57 -2.64 -4.88
N LEU A 57 8.76 -1.58 -4.80
CA LEU A 57 7.86 -1.20 -5.89
C LEU A 57 7.83 0.31 -6.08
N HIS A 58 7.86 0.74 -7.33
CA HIS A 58 7.81 2.14 -7.74
C HIS A 58 6.72 2.37 -8.79
N GLY A 59 5.88 3.37 -8.57
CA GLY A 59 4.95 3.86 -9.59
C GLY A 59 3.84 2.85 -9.93
N PHE A 60 2.94 2.61 -8.97
CA PHE A 60 1.88 1.62 -9.12
C PHE A 60 0.48 2.24 -9.07
N THR A 61 -0.35 1.86 -10.03
CA THR A 61 -1.78 2.21 -10.03
C THR A 61 -2.67 0.98 -10.02
N VAL A 62 -3.53 0.87 -9.01
CA VAL A 62 -4.48 -0.24 -8.89
C VAL A 62 -5.91 0.25 -8.67
N GLN A 63 -6.80 -0.08 -9.62
CA GLN A 63 -8.17 0.43 -9.58
C GLN A 63 -9.06 -0.27 -8.54
N ARG A 64 -8.81 -1.55 -8.23
CA ARG A 64 -9.76 -2.35 -7.43
C ARG A 64 -9.21 -2.97 -6.17
N ARG A 65 -8.14 -3.76 -6.24
CA ARG A 65 -7.65 -4.46 -5.05
C ARG A 65 -6.17 -4.78 -5.14
N ILE A 66 -5.45 -4.43 -4.08
CA ILE A 66 -4.16 -4.99 -3.70
C ILE A 66 -4.35 -5.88 -2.48
N SER A 67 -3.67 -7.03 -2.46
CA SER A 67 -3.58 -7.91 -1.29
C SER A 67 -2.15 -8.45 -1.20
N ALA A 68 -1.42 -8.09 -0.17
CA ALA A 68 -0.04 -8.53 0.06
C ALA A 68 0.13 -9.19 1.44
N ALA A 69 1.08 -10.11 1.61
CA ALA A 69 1.41 -10.58 2.96
C ALA A 69 2.54 -9.71 3.55
N VAL A 70 3.64 -9.56 2.84
CA VAL A 70 4.80 -8.75 3.24
C VAL A 70 5.16 -7.79 2.13
N LEU A 71 5.39 -6.53 2.50
CA LEU A 71 5.93 -5.47 1.65
C LEU A 71 7.06 -4.79 2.43
N ALA A 72 8.24 -4.64 1.82
CA ALA A 72 9.34 -3.88 2.43
C ALA A 72 9.21 -2.40 2.09
N GLU A 73 9.20 -2.02 0.81
CA GLU A 73 9.23 -0.61 0.42
C GLU A 73 8.32 -0.31 -0.78
N LEU A 74 7.43 0.68 -0.65
CA LEU A 74 6.55 1.13 -1.72
C LEU A 74 6.67 2.63 -1.97
N HIS A 75 6.91 3.01 -3.23
CA HIS A 75 7.02 4.40 -3.68
C HIS A 75 5.99 4.74 -4.75
N GLY A 76 5.23 5.81 -4.52
CA GLY A 76 4.37 6.40 -5.56
C GLY A 76 3.22 5.48 -5.97
N PHE A 77 2.24 5.32 -5.09
CA PHE A 77 1.13 4.39 -5.28
C PHE A 77 -0.23 5.07 -5.26
N SER A 78 -1.11 4.62 -6.15
CA SER A 78 -2.51 5.02 -6.17
C SER A 78 -3.44 3.82 -6.18
N VAL A 79 -4.33 3.75 -5.19
CA VAL A 79 -5.33 2.69 -5.05
C VAL A 79 -6.73 3.26 -4.92
N GLN A 80 -7.57 3.01 -5.93
CA GLN A 80 -8.92 3.60 -5.94
C GLN A 80 -9.88 2.91 -4.95
N ARG A 81 -9.69 1.63 -4.62
CA ARG A 81 -10.71 0.90 -3.84
C ARG A 81 -10.21 0.24 -2.56
N ARG A 82 -9.29 -0.72 -2.65
CA ARG A 82 -8.90 -1.51 -1.48
C ARG A 82 -7.42 -1.85 -1.53
N PHE A 83 -6.72 -1.48 -0.48
CA PHE A 83 -5.39 -1.95 -0.17
C PHE A 83 -5.46 -2.80 1.09
N SER A 84 -4.83 -3.98 1.07
CA SER A 84 -4.77 -4.86 2.23
C SER A 84 -3.40 -5.51 2.33
N ALA A 85 -2.78 -5.45 3.50
CA ALA A 85 -1.51 -6.12 3.75
C ALA A 85 -1.45 -6.67 5.18
N THR A 86 -0.58 -7.65 5.43
CA THR A 86 -0.31 -8.08 6.82
C THR A 86 0.79 -7.22 7.43
N VAL A 87 1.94 -7.13 6.75
CA VAL A 87 3.09 -6.35 7.20
C VAL A 87 3.51 -5.37 6.11
N LEU A 88 3.83 -4.16 6.56
CA LEU A 88 4.33 -3.04 5.76
C LEU A 88 5.46 -2.40 6.56
N ALA A 89 6.65 -2.31 5.98
CA ALA A 89 7.76 -1.59 6.59
C ALA A 89 7.69 -0.11 6.19
N GLU A 90 7.93 0.23 4.93
CA GLU A 90 8.06 1.63 4.49
C GLU A 90 7.17 1.94 3.29
N LEU A 91 6.42 3.04 3.38
CA LEU A 91 5.60 3.52 2.28
C LEU A 91 5.80 5.03 2.07
N HIS A 92 6.08 5.43 0.84
CA HIS A 92 6.24 6.83 0.43
C HIS A 92 5.26 7.21 -0.68
N GLY A 93 4.55 8.32 -0.50
CA GLY A 93 3.74 8.93 -1.55
C GLY A 93 2.56 8.05 -1.98
N PHE A 94 1.61 7.84 -1.07
CA PHE A 94 0.52 6.89 -1.28
C PHE A 94 -0.85 7.56 -1.22
N THR A 95 -1.70 7.29 -2.21
CA THR A 95 -3.07 7.78 -2.25
C THR A 95 -4.06 6.62 -2.29
N VAL A 96 -4.99 6.59 -1.32
CA VAL A 96 -6.07 5.58 -1.30
C VAL A 96 -7.45 6.23 -1.18
N GLN A 97 -8.29 6.04 -2.20
CA GLN A 97 -9.60 6.69 -2.22
C GLN A 97 -10.61 6.05 -1.25
N ARG A 98 -10.47 4.77 -0.90
CA ARG A 98 -11.56 4.06 -0.19
C ARG A 98 -11.17 3.32 1.08
N ARG A 99 -10.19 2.42 1.04
CA ARG A 99 -9.86 1.64 2.24
C ARG A 99 -8.43 1.11 2.22
N ILE A 100 -7.76 1.33 3.34
CA ILE A 100 -6.58 0.58 3.79
C ILE A 100 -7.00 -0.37 4.92
N SER A 101 -6.48 -1.59 4.90
CA SER A 101 -6.61 -2.55 6.00
C SER A 101 -5.29 -3.26 6.21
N ALA A 102 -4.65 -3.08 7.37
CA ALA A 102 -3.35 -3.68 7.66
C ALA A 102 -3.32 -4.31 9.05
N ALA A 103 -2.43 -5.28 9.30
CA ALA A 103 -2.13 -5.66 10.68
C ALA A 103 -1.08 -4.71 11.26
N VAL A 104 0.03 -4.52 10.53
CA VAL A 104 1.12 -3.62 10.91
C VAL A 104 1.42 -2.64 9.78
N LEU A 105 1.61 -1.37 10.15
CA LEU A 105 2.22 -0.33 9.34
C LEU A 105 3.34 0.27 10.20
N ALA A 106 4.60 0.17 9.76
CA ALA A 106 5.73 0.71 10.50
C ALA A 106 5.96 2.19 10.17
N GLU A 107 6.26 2.53 8.92
CA GLU A 107 6.64 3.90 8.55
C GLU A 107 5.93 4.38 7.28
N LEU A 108 5.16 5.47 7.41
CA LEU A 108 4.39 6.05 6.30
C LEU A 108 4.74 7.52 6.09
N HIS A 109 5.17 7.87 4.88
CA HIS A 109 5.48 9.24 4.48
C HIS A 109 4.59 9.72 3.34
N GLY A 110 3.93 10.86 3.52
CA GLY A 110 3.16 11.51 2.46
C GLY A 110 1.95 10.68 2.01
N PHE A 111 0.99 10.50 2.92
CA PHE A 111 -0.18 9.65 2.71
C PHE A 111 -1.48 10.44 2.66
N SER A 112 -2.35 10.09 1.71
CA SER A 112 -3.71 10.62 1.64
C SER A 112 -4.74 9.50 1.52
N VAL A 113 -5.70 9.47 2.45
CA VAL A 113 -6.78 8.49 2.45
C VAL A 113 -8.14 9.15 2.59
N GLN A 114 -8.97 9.04 1.55
CA GLN A 114 -10.25 9.75 1.51
C GLN A 114 -11.32 9.17 2.46
N ARG A 115 -11.24 7.88 2.80
CA ARG A 115 -12.36 7.20 3.48
C ARG A 115 -12.03 6.46 4.74
N ARG A 116 -11.10 5.51 4.71
CA ARG A 116 -10.88 4.66 5.88
C ARG A 116 -9.48 4.04 5.94
N ILE A 117 -8.87 4.14 7.11
CA ILE A 117 -7.81 3.25 7.57
C ILE A 117 -8.35 2.33 8.66
N SER A 118 -7.94 1.07 8.64
CA SER A 118 -8.16 0.12 9.73
C SER A 118 -6.87 -0.67 9.94
N ALA A 119 -6.24 -0.54 11.10
CA ALA A 119 -4.97 -1.18 11.40
C ALA A 119 -4.97 -1.78 12.81
N ALA A 120 -4.14 -2.79 13.09
CA ALA A 120 -3.87 -3.15 14.48
C ALA A 120 -2.82 -2.19 15.06
N VAL A 121 -1.71 -2.00 14.36
CA VAL A 121 -0.61 -1.12 14.75
C VAL A 121 -0.29 -0.14 13.63
N LEU A 122 -0.16 1.14 14.01
CA LEU A 122 0.53 2.19 13.26
C LEU A 122 1.69 2.69 14.13
N ALA A 123 2.93 2.55 13.69
CA ALA A 123 4.08 3.00 14.46
C ALA A 123 4.39 4.48 14.16
N GLU A 124 4.82 4.80 12.94
CA GLU A 124 5.33 6.13 12.59
C GLU A 124 4.64 6.66 11.32
N LEU A 125 3.95 7.79 11.43
CA LEU A 125 3.32 8.45 10.27
C LEU A 125 3.79 9.90 10.16
N HIS A 126 4.28 10.28 8.98
CA HIS A 126 4.71 11.62 8.63
C HIS A 126 3.90 12.18 7.45
N GLY A 127 3.34 13.37 7.61
CA GLY A 127 2.65 14.07 6.51
C GLY A 127 1.41 13.32 6.03
N PHE A 128 0.45 13.11 6.92
CA PHE A 128 -0.66 12.20 6.70
C PHE A 128 -2.03 12.92 6.70
N THR A 129 -2.91 12.64 5.74
CA THR A 129 -4.27 13.19 5.69
C THR A 129 -5.34 12.10 5.56
N VAL A 130 -6.33 12.10 6.47
CA VAL A 130 -7.56 11.29 6.34
C VAL A 130 -8.81 12.15 6.40
N GLN A 131 -9.63 12.09 5.35
CA GLN A 131 -10.88 12.87 5.31
C GLN A 131 -12.01 12.30 6.18
N ARG A 132 -11.95 11.02 6.57
CA ARG A 132 -13.13 10.35 7.16
C ARG A 132 -12.87 9.56 8.42
N ARG A 133 -12.01 8.54 8.39
CA ARG A 133 -11.89 7.64 9.54
C ARG A 133 -10.56 6.92 9.65
N ILE A 134 -10.00 6.96 10.85
CA ILE A 134 -8.98 6.01 11.32
C ILE A 134 -9.61 5.11 12.38
N SER A 135 -9.25 3.83 12.35
CA SER A 135 -9.59 2.85 13.40
C SER A 135 -8.36 1.99 13.66
N ALA A 136 -7.74 2.14 14.82
CA ALA A 136 -6.50 1.44 15.17
C ALA A 136 -6.59 0.81 16.57
N ALA A 137 -5.80 -0.22 16.87
CA ALA A 137 -5.60 -0.63 18.26
C ALA A 137 -4.52 0.24 18.90
N VAL A 138 -3.39 0.43 18.20
CA VAL A 138 -2.25 1.24 18.65
C VAL A 138 -1.86 2.26 17.59
N LEU A 139 -1.61 3.48 18.04
CA LEU A 139 -0.93 4.57 17.33
C LEU A 139 0.28 4.97 18.19
N ALA A 140 1.52 4.93 17.66
CA ALA A 140 2.70 5.24 18.45
C ALA A 140 3.22 6.69 18.26
N GLU A 141 3.50 7.10 17.03
CA GLU A 141 4.11 8.39 16.73
C GLU A 141 3.53 8.99 15.44
N LEU A 142 2.88 10.16 15.56
CA LEU A 142 2.26 10.84 14.42
C LEU A 142 2.81 12.27 14.29
N HIS A 143 3.38 12.60 13.13
CA HIS A 143 3.90 13.92 12.79
C HIS A 143 3.17 14.53 11.58
N GLY A 144 2.67 15.75 11.73
CA GLY A 144 2.05 16.50 10.63
C GLY A 144 0.83 15.77 10.05
N PHE A 145 -0.13 15.44 10.91
CA PHE A 145 -1.31 14.66 10.52
C PHE A 145 -2.62 15.45 10.65
N SER A 146 -3.54 15.20 9.71
CA SER A 146 -4.88 15.79 9.72
C SER A 146 -5.97 14.73 9.58
N VAL A 147 -7.01 14.82 10.41
CA VAL A 147 -8.19 13.94 10.33
C VAL A 147 -9.49 14.72 10.46
N GLN A 148 -10.19 14.91 9.34
CA GLN A 148 -11.36 15.80 9.27
C GLN A 148 -12.61 15.32 10.00
N ARG A 149 -12.68 14.05 10.42
CA ARG A 149 -13.95 13.48 10.94
C ARG A 149 -13.81 12.61 12.17
N ARG A 150 -12.98 11.57 12.14
CA ARG A 150 -12.95 10.61 13.24
C ARG A 150 -11.66 9.82 13.36
N ILE A 151 -11.13 9.79 14.57
CA ILE A 151 -10.15 8.82 15.03
C ILE A 151 -10.83 7.91 16.06
N SER A 152 -10.46 6.64 16.08
CA SER A 152 -10.87 5.69 17.12
C SER A 152 -9.69 4.76 17.37
N ALA A 153 -8.99 4.95 18.47
CA ALA A 153 -7.84 4.15 18.86
C ALA A 153 -7.97 3.72 20.33
N ALA A 154 -7.49 2.51 20.65
CA ALA A 154 -7.45 2.03 22.02
C ALA A 154 -6.24 2.58 22.78
N VAL A 155 -5.14 2.79 22.06
CA VAL A 155 -3.91 3.41 22.57
C VAL A 155 -3.43 4.46 21.58
N LEU A 156 -3.07 5.63 22.11
CA LEU A 156 -2.30 6.65 21.39
C LEU A 156 -1.06 6.98 22.22
N ALA A 157 0.09 7.08 21.56
CA ALA A 157 1.27 7.77 22.05
C ALA A 157 1.58 8.95 21.11
N GLU A 158 2.38 9.89 21.64
CA GLU A 158 2.99 11.08 21.00
C GLU A 158 2.38 11.57 19.67
N LEU A 159 1.69 12.72 19.75
CA LEU A 159 1.05 13.38 18.62
C LEU A 159 1.63 14.78 18.40
N HIS A 160 2.24 15.00 17.25
CA HIS A 160 2.82 16.28 16.85
C HIS A 160 2.17 16.82 15.56
N GLY A 161 1.86 18.11 15.53
CA GLY A 161 1.27 18.76 14.35
C GLY A 161 -0.15 18.28 14.00
N PHE A 162 -0.95 17.93 15.01
CA PHE A 162 -2.33 17.49 14.83
C PHE A 162 -3.26 18.64 14.41
N SER A 163 -4.07 18.40 13.38
CA SER A 163 -5.20 19.27 13.01
C SER A 163 -6.47 18.45 12.75
N VAL A 164 -7.63 19.01 13.12
CA VAL A 164 -8.97 18.47 12.84
C VAL A 164 -9.68 19.36 11.85
#